data_AF-A0A9D8ZBU0-F1
#
_entry.id   AF-A0A9D8ZBU0-F1
#
_cell.length_a   1.000
_cell.length_b   1.000
_cell.length_c   1.000
_cell.angle_alpha   90.00
_cell.angle_beta   90.00
_cell.angle_gamma   90.00
#
_symmetry.space_group_name_H-M   'P 1'
#
loop_
_entity.id
_entity.type
_entity.pdbx_description
1 polymer ?
#
loop_
_entity_poly.entity_id
_entity_poly.type
_entity_poly.pdbx_seq_one_letter_code
_entity_poly.pdbx_strand_id
1 'polypeptide(L)'
;MLKWFLGILVIVGVGGAAAWWWLNRPLIIRHPDFGTDCADLVSQDRLDRKVDCIRVWYGTNRKLETGDAMLASDAADVIEGTGENGESLRLGRADVWLPKLIEDGGSRERGETPHVQGQAPNDADKLSEYVFLTRITTSGRETFTATLQDAIYYEGSDAILLFVHGFNVKFDDALVRAAQLSNDLSRSETYDVGIPVLYSWPSAGEVSIEEYRGDRDRSINSAPYLEEFLDLITEDLDVSRINIIAHSMGNRVLTKALEDYARDYLVRHDRNDLEFRILLVAADVERDVFAAANGVFDNLDANVTIYTSDTDRALYASNILNQAKRLGETDTDKPYIRNAQNYQTIDATAVTTQLFGTGHNYYSDNPTILWDMMCTIGETRPQDRALEIARYGGLPDGDPYYRVNSMIAPQTEACTLHRSAFPAGGLAVAEPEDASAPEPAPRRDRSLAPPPPPPEPVAEMEPMADPQSLPLETTFYVVDYEAVDLTPYEAVLRQVLDSGETIESLTISAYNDTAGLDAESRVQTVRFANLVRDWFIANGVAPSAITTVGYGEQDLAVETEDGVDQQLNRRVVIEVVSN
;
A
#
# COMPACT_ATOMS: atom_id res chain seq x y z
N MET A 1 -17.84 -23.64 -64.31
CA MET A 1 -16.61 -22.97 -63.84
C MET A 1 -17.05 -21.60 -63.31
N LEU A 2 -17.64 -21.51 -62.12
CA LEU A 2 -17.05 -21.74 -60.78
C LEU A 2 -16.20 -20.51 -60.42
N LYS A 3 -16.77 -19.55 -59.67
CA LYS A 3 -16.56 -19.25 -58.22
C LYS A 3 -15.16 -18.68 -57.94
N TRP A 4 -14.99 -17.95 -56.82
CA TRP A 4 -13.82 -17.13 -56.43
C TRP A 4 -13.85 -15.75 -57.12
N PHE A 5 -14.54 -14.71 -56.62
CA PHE A 5 -14.13 -13.88 -55.49
C PHE A 5 -15.37 -13.16 -54.89
N LEU A 6 -16.30 -13.93 -54.32
CA LEU A 6 -17.30 -13.42 -53.39
C LEU A 6 -16.92 -13.96 -52.01
N GLY A 7 -16.22 -13.14 -51.23
CA GLY A 7 -15.73 -13.47 -49.90
C GLY A 7 -14.89 -12.31 -49.40
N ILE A 8 -15.35 -11.67 -48.32
CA ILE A 8 -14.84 -10.43 -47.70
C ILE A 8 -15.64 -9.18 -48.10
N LEU A 9 -16.96 -9.26 -47.90
CA LEU A 9 -17.72 -8.17 -47.32
C LEU A 9 -18.03 -8.62 -45.87
N VAL A 10 -17.81 -7.74 -44.88
CA VAL A 10 -18.21 -7.88 -43.46
C VAL A 10 -17.24 -8.60 -42.49
N ILE A 11 -15.94 -8.28 -42.47
CA ILE A 11 -15.04 -8.63 -41.33
C ILE A 11 -14.19 -7.43 -40.88
N VAL A 12 -14.85 -6.32 -40.53
CA VAL A 12 -14.20 -5.18 -39.82
C VAL A 12 -15.04 -4.70 -38.61
N GLY A 13 -16.18 -5.31 -38.31
CA GLY A 13 -17.10 -4.80 -37.28
C GLY A 13 -17.17 -5.56 -35.96
N VAL A 14 -16.52 -6.72 -35.80
CA VAL A 14 -16.83 -7.63 -34.66
C VAL A 14 -15.58 -8.13 -33.90
N GLY A 15 -14.37 -7.99 -34.46
CA GLY A 15 -13.14 -8.42 -33.79
C GLY A 15 -12.59 -7.45 -32.73
N GLY A 16 -12.87 -6.15 -32.85
CA GLY A 16 -12.34 -5.11 -31.95
C GLY A 16 -13.14 -4.93 -30.66
N ALA A 17 -14.45 -5.14 -30.67
CA ALA A 17 -15.27 -5.02 -29.47
C ALA A 17 -15.15 -6.26 -28.55
N ALA A 18 -14.94 -7.45 -29.12
CA ALA A 18 -14.87 -8.69 -28.37
C ALA A 18 -13.52 -8.88 -27.66
N ALA A 19 -12.39 -8.45 -28.23
CA ALA A 19 -11.07 -8.52 -27.58
C ALA A 19 -10.85 -7.39 -26.54
N TRP A 20 -11.49 -6.23 -26.73
CA TRP A 20 -11.51 -5.10 -25.79
C TRP A 20 -12.45 -5.33 -24.59
N TRP A 21 -13.50 -6.15 -24.77
CA TRP A 21 -14.33 -6.71 -23.70
C TRP A 21 -13.62 -7.89 -22.96
N TRP A 22 -12.68 -8.56 -23.63
CA TRP A 22 -11.94 -9.74 -23.13
C TRP A 22 -10.73 -9.39 -22.23
N LEU A 23 -10.36 -8.10 -22.11
CA LEU A 23 -9.39 -7.58 -21.13
C LEU A 23 -10.05 -7.12 -19.80
N ASN A 24 -11.05 -7.89 -19.36
CA ASN A 24 -11.26 -8.21 -17.92
C ASN A 24 -12.13 -7.29 -17.04
N ARG A 25 -13.46 -7.40 -17.18
CA ARG A 25 -14.40 -7.43 -16.03
C ARG A 25 -15.49 -8.48 -16.33
N PRO A 26 -15.89 -9.35 -15.38
CA PRO A 26 -16.19 -9.04 -13.98
C PRO A 26 -15.24 -9.71 -12.97
N LEU A 27 -14.87 -8.96 -11.92
CA LEU A 27 -14.42 -9.49 -10.64
C LEU A 27 -15.61 -10.21 -10.00
N ILE A 28 -15.79 -11.51 -10.24
CA ILE A 28 -16.80 -12.28 -9.51
C ILE A 28 -16.15 -12.70 -8.20
N ILE A 29 -16.29 -11.80 -7.22
CA ILE A 29 -16.00 -12.09 -5.83
C ILE A 29 -17.21 -12.77 -5.20
N ARG A 30 -18.36 -12.93 -5.87
CA ARG A 30 -19.57 -13.44 -5.21
C ARG A 30 -19.83 -14.91 -5.48
N HIS A 31 -20.09 -15.66 -4.42
CA HIS A 31 -20.48 -17.06 -4.49
C HIS A 31 -21.76 -17.23 -5.33
N PRO A 32 -21.96 -18.34 -6.07
CA PRO A 32 -23.20 -18.61 -6.81
C PRO A 32 -24.47 -18.46 -5.95
N ASP A 33 -24.40 -18.86 -4.69
CA ASP A 33 -25.46 -18.73 -3.68
C ASP A 33 -25.27 -17.50 -2.77
N PHE A 34 -24.83 -16.38 -3.33
CA PHE A 34 -24.63 -15.12 -2.59
C PHE A 34 -25.90 -14.70 -1.84
N GLY A 35 -25.72 -14.22 -0.60
CA GLY A 35 -26.80 -13.96 0.34
C GLY A 35 -26.93 -15.04 1.43
N THR A 36 -26.13 -16.11 1.33
CA THR A 36 -26.07 -17.21 2.30
C THR A 36 -24.83 -17.08 3.16
N ASP A 37 -24.96 -17.30 4.47
CA ASP A 37 -23.81 -17.29 5.38
C ASP A 37 -22.82 -18.39 4.98
N CYS A 38 -21.52 -18.07 5.01
CA CYS A 38 -20.47 -19.02 4.57
C CYS A 38 -20.52 -20.35 5.33
N ALA A 39 -20.79 -20.29 6.65
CA ALA A 39 -20.88 -21.48 7.50
C ALA A 39 -21.98 -22.45 7.02
N ASP A 40 -23.11 -21.93 6.53
CA ASP A 40 -24.19 -22.75 6.00
C ASP A 40 -23.78 -23.43 4.70
N LEU A 41 -23.08 -22.72 3.80
CA LEU A 41 -22.61 -23.27 2.53
C LEU A 41 -21.56 -24.38 2.73
N VAL A 42 -20.57 -24.14 3.60
CA VAL A 42 -19.48 -25.08 3.85
C VAL A 42 -19.97 -26.37 4.53
N SER A 43 -21.00 -26.27 5.38
CA SER A 43 -21.60 -27.43 6.05
C SER A 43 -22.35 -28.39 5.10
N GLN A 44 -22.97 -27.86 4.05
CA GLN A 44 -23.79 -28.64 3.11
C GLN A 44 -22.94 -29.55 2.22
N ASP A 45 -21.78 -29.07 1.79
CA ASP A 45 -20.91 -29.76 0.82
C ASP A 45 -19.71 -30.50 1.45
N ARG A 46 -19.59 -30.52 2.79
CA ARG A 46 -18.41 -31.06 3.52
C ARG A 46 -17.09 -30.45 3.05
N LEU A 47 -17.11 -29.14 2.80
CA LEU A 47 -15.95 -28.36 2.39
C LEU A 47 -15.21 -27.74 3.59
N ASP A 48 -15.63 -28.07 4.82
CA ASP A 48 -15.03 -27.61 6.09
C ASP A 48 -13.53 -27.91 6.19
N ARG A 49 -13.08 -28.92 5.45
CA ARG A 49 -11.67 -29.31 5.37
C ARG A 49 -10.88 -28.61 4.27
N LYS A 50 -11.53 -27.83 3.42
CA LYS A 50 -10.90 -27.19 2.25
C LYS A 50 -11.01 -25.67 2.27
N VAL A 51 -11.94 -25.11 3.05
CA VAL A 51 -12.31 -23.70 3.02
C VAL A 51 -12.37 -23.15 4.44
N ASP A 52 -11.85 -21.94 4.62
CA ASP A 52 -12.05 -21.11 5.80
C ASP A 52 -13.18 -20.11 5.53
N CYS A 53 -14.12 -20.01 6.46
CA CYS A 53 -15.15 -18.99 6.48
C CYS A 53 -14.73 -17.87 7.43
N ILE A 54 -14.20 -16.79 6.87
CA ILE A 54 -13.74 -15.63 7.64
C ILE A 54 -14.83 -14.57 7.62
N ARG A 55 -15.39 -14.27 8.80
CA ARG A 55 -16.35 -13.18 8.97
C ARG A 55 -15.60 -11.89 9.27
N VAL A 56 -15.80 -10.87 8.45
CA VAL A 56 -15.19 -9.54 8.60
C VAL A 56 -16.27 -8.55 9.01
N TRP A 57 -16.10 -7.91 10.16
CA TRP A 57 -16.94 -6.77 10.54
C TRP A 57 -16.43 -5.52 9.83
N TYR A 58 -17.31 -4.60 9.47
CA TYR A 58 -16.87 -3.38 8.82
C TYR A 58 -17.61 -2.12 9.29
N GLY A 59 -16.85 -1.02 9.28
CA GLY A 59 -17.35 0.35 9.27
C GLY A 59 -17.06 0.98 7.90
N THR A 60 -18.00 1.73 7.36
CA THR A 60 -17.81 2.40 6.07
C THR A 60 -18.61 3.68 5.96
N ASN A 61 -18.01 4.71 5.38
CA ASN A 61 -18.71 5.92 4.93
C ASN A 61 -18.98 5.87 3.41
N ARG A 62 -18.94 4.70 2.79
CA ARG A 62 -19.43 4.50 1.42
C ARG A 62 -20.95 4.53 1.41
N LYS A 63 -21.52 4.97 0.30
CA LYS A 63 -22.93 4.73 -0.01
C LYS A 63 -23.12 3.23 -0.26
N LEU A 64 -24.03 2.63 0.50
CA LEU A 64 -24.40 1.21 0.37
C LEU A 64 -25.74 1.09 -0.35
N GLU A 65 -25.78 0.23 -1.36
CA GLU A 65 -27.01 -0.21 -2.01
C GLU A 65 -27.47 -1.51 -1.38
N THR A 66 -28.69 -1.53 -0.83
CA THR A 66 -29.28 -2.69 -0.15
C THR A 66 -30.37 -3.32 -1.00
N GLY A 67 -30.58 -4.63 -0.84
CA GLY A 67 -31.68 -5.32 -1.49
C GLY A 67 -33.06 -4.97 -0.91
N ASP A 68 -34.11 -5.40 -1.61
CA ASP A 68 -35.51 -5.11 -1.26
C ASP A 68 -36.00 -5.81 0.03
N ALA A 69 -35.24 -6.79 0.55
CA ALA A 69 -35.60 -7.56 1.73
C ALA A 69 -34.87 -7.03 2.98
N MET A 70 -35.60 -6.44 3.93
CA MET A 70 -35.10 -6.29 5.30
C MET A 70 -35.07 -7.67 5.95
N LEU A 71 -33.92 -8.04 6.52
CA LEU A 71 -33.82 -9.21 7.38
C LEU A 71 -34.56 -8.93 8.70
N ALA A 72 -34.87 -9.98 9.47
CA ALA A 72 -35.27 -9.76 10.85
C ALA A 72 -34.14 -8.99 11.59
N SER A 73 -34.49 -8.12 12.55
CA SER A 73 -33.58 -7.28 13.36
C SER A 73 -32.64 -6.36 12.55
N ASP A 74 -33.14 -5.16 12.20
CA ASP A 74 -32.39 -3.96 11.73
C ASP A 74 -31.26 -4.15 10.69
N ALA A 75 -31.19 -5.32 10.06
CA ALA A 75 -30.17 -5.72 9.13
C ALA A 75 -30.73 -5.86 7.71
N ALA A 76 -29.90 -5.61 6.71
CA ALA A 76 -30.25 -5.77 5.30
C ALA A 76 -29.05 -6.33 4.53
N ASP A 77 -29.32 -7.17 3.53
CA ASP A 77 -28.28 -7.62 2.61
C ASP A 77 -27.82 -6.43 1.74
N VAL A 78 -26.50 -6.30 1.60
CA VAL A 78 -25.84 -5.27 0.81
C VAL A 78 -25.53 -5.83 -0.57
N ILE A 79 -26.05 -5.17 -1.59
CA ILE A 79 -25.81 -5.50 -2.99
C ILE A 79 -24.54 -4.82 -3.48
N GLU A 80 -24.22 -3.61 -3.05
CA GLU A 80 -23.02 -2.91 -3.50
C GLU A 80 -22.57 -1.87 -2.47
N GLY A 81 -21.25 -1.76 -2.27
CA GLY A 81 -20.65 -0.58 -1.64
C GLY A 81 -19.95 0.26 -2.70
N THR A 82 -20.47 1.44 -2.97
CA THR A 82 -20.02 2.25 -4.11
C THR A 82 -18.74 3.03 -3.78
N GLY A 83 -18.14 3.67 -4.80
CA GLY A 83 -17.09 4.67 -4.64
C GLY A 83 -17.59 6.06 -4.23
N GLU A 84 -18.87 6.20 -3.89
CA GLU A 84 -19.48 7.48 -3.49
C GLU A 84 -19.52 7.62 -1.97
N ASN A 85 -19.41 8.86 -1.48
CA ASN A 85 -19.62 9.18 -0.07
C ASN A 85 -21.08 8.88 0.32
N GLY A 86 -21.26 8.17 1.42
CA GLY A 86 -22.51 8.08 2.16
C GLY A 86 -22.72 9.29 3.08
N GLU A 87 -23.89 9.35 3.71
CA GLU A 87 -24.27 10.45 4.61
C GLU A 87 -23.88 10.20 6.08
N SER A 88 -23.52 8.97 6.44
CA SER A 88 -23.24 8.51 7.81
C SER A 88 -22.30 7.32 7.83
N LEU A 89 -21.70 7.02 8.99
CA LEU A 89 -21.03 5.75 9.22
C LEU A 89 -22.05 4.61 9.15
N ARG A 90 -21.78 3.64 8.27
CA ARG A 90 -22.56 2.41 8.12
C ARG A 90 -21.77 1.25 8.68
N LEU A 91 -22.46 0.41 9.43
CA LEU A 91 -21.91 -0.77 10.08
C LEU A 91 -22.47 -2.03 9.44
N GLY A 92 -21.70 -3.11 9.52
CA GLY A 92 -22.11 -4.38 8.96
C GLY A 92 -21.08 -5.48 9.11
N ARG A 93 -21.33 -6.58 8.41
CA ARG A 93 -20.40 -7.71 8.30
C ARG A 93 -20.43 -8.29 6.90
N ALA A 94 -19.35 -8.97 6.53
CA ALA A 94 -19.30 -9.81 5.36
C ALA A 94 -18.69 -11.17 5.70
N ASP A 95 -19.13 -12.20 5.00
CA ASP A 95 -18.59 -13.55 5.14
C ASP A 95 -17.77 -13.88 3.89
N VAL A 96 -16.47 -14.13 4.09
CA VAL A 96 -15.50 -14.46 3.04
C VAL A 96 -15.15 -15.94 3.11
N TRP A 97 -15.38 -16.63 2.01
CA TRP A 97 -14.92 -17.96 1.69
C TRP A 97 -13.50 -17.87 1.14
N LEU A 98 -12.55 -18.44 1.85
CA LEU A 98 -11.15 -18.54 1.42
C LEU A 98 -10.74 -20.00 1.33
N PRO A 99 -10.06 -20.43 0.25
CA PRO A 99 -9.41 -21.73 0.26
C PRO A 99 -8.40 -21.80 1.41
N LYS A 100 -8.40 -22.92 2.13
CA LYS A 100 -7.45 -23.19 3.21
C LYS A 100 -6.03 -23.12 2.68
N LEU A 101 -5.11 -22.74 3.57
CA LEU A 101 -3.70 -22.74 3.25
C LEU A 101 -3.19 -24.17 3.03
N ILE A 102 -2.18 -24.34 2.16
CA ILE A 102 -1.56 -25.64 1.89
C ILE A 102 -1.04 -26.30 3.19
N GLU A 103 -0.51 -25.49 4.11
CA GLU A 103 -0.04 -25.97 5.41
C GLU A 103 -1.15 -26.50 6.33
N ASP A 104 -2.40 -26.08 6.10
CA ASP A 104 -3.60 -26.57 6.79
C ASP A 104 -4.34 -27.66 5.99
N GLY A 105 -3.69 -28.21 4.94
CA GLY A 105 -4.24 -29.24 4.07
C GLY A 105 -5.16 -28.73 2.96
N GLY A 106 -5.17 -27.41 2.72
CA GLY A 106 -5.89 -26.78 1.62
C GLY A 106 -5.08 -26.66 0.32
N SER A 107 -5.38 -25.63 -0.49
CA SER A 107 -4.85 -25.46 -1.85
C SER A 107 -4.17 -24.12 -2.11
N ARG A 108 -4.25 -23.16 -1.18
CA ARG A 108 -3.76 -21.79 -1.36
C ARG A 108 -2.41 -21.57 -0.68
N GLU A 109 -1.48 -20.89 -1.34
CA GLU A 109 -0.26 -20.42 -0.67
C GLU A 109 -0.53 -19.18 0.17
N ARG A 110 0.24 -18.98 1.25
CA ARG A 110 0.09 -17.78 2.08
C ARG A 110 0.49 -16.54 1.29
N GLY A 111 -0.32 -15.50 1.35
CA GLY A 111 -0.19 -14.31 0.50
C GLY A 111 -0.68 -14.49 -0.94
N GLU A 112 -0.95 -15.73 -1.37
CA GLU A 112 -1.64 -15.93 -2.63
C GLU A 112 -3.08 -15.45 -2.48
N THR A 113 -3.44 -14.50 -3.33
CA THR A 113 -4.84 -14.17 -3.58
C THR A 113 -5.21 -14.79 -4.91
N PRO A 114 -5.81 -15.99 -4.94
CA PRO A 114 -6.17 -16.63 -6.20
C PRO A 114 -7.32 -15.84 -6.84
N HIS A 115 -6.97 -14.86 -7.67
CA HIS A 115 -7.89 -14.16 -8.55
C HIS A 115 -8.14 -15.04 -9.76
N VAL A 116 -8.87 -16.13 -9.58
CA VAL A 116 -9.25 -16.97 -10.72
C VAL A 116 -10.26 -16.18 -11.54
N GLN A 117 -9.79 -15.57 -12.62
CA GLN A 117 -10.63 -14.84 -13.57
C GLN A 117 -11.55 -15.83 -14.30
N GLY A 118 -12.86 -15.61 -14.21
CA GLY A 118 -13.85 -16.43 -14.91
C GLY A 118 -15.16 -16.57 -14.14
N GLN A 119 -16.08 -17.32 -14.74
CA GLN A 119 -17.32 -17.69 -14.07
C GLN A 119 -17.03 -18.77 -13.02
N ALA A 120 -17.58 -18.60 -11.81
CA ALA A 120 -17.49 -19.61 -10.76
C ALA A 120 -17.93 -20.98 -11.30
N PRO A 121 -17.17 -22.06 -11.03
CA PRO A 121 -17.53 -23.39 -11.48
C PRO A 121 -18.82 -23.87 -10.80
N ASN A 122 -19.63 -24.66 -11.51
CA ASN A 122 -20.81 -25.29 -10.91
C ASN A 122 -20.46 -26.52 -10.04
N ASP A 123 -19.18 -26.90 -10.00
CA ASP A 123 -18.68 -28.07 -9.28
C ASP A 123 -18.18 -27.65 -7.90
N ALA A 124 -18.79 -28.19 -6.85
CA ALA A 124 -18.50 -27.84 -5.46
C ALA A 124 -17.04 -28.09 -5.05
N ASP A 125 -16.40 -29.15 -5.57
CA ASP A 125 -15.00 -29.41 -5.28
C ASP A 125 -14.09 -28.35 -5.91
N LYS A 126 -14.46 -27.84 -7.09
CA LYS A 126 -13.73 -26.75 -7.73
C LYS A 126 -14.00 -25.40 -7.09
N LEU A 127 -15.19 -25.15 -6.54
CA LEU A 127 -15.51 -23.92 -5.82
C LEU A 127 -14.57 -23.71 -4.62
N SER A 128 -14.10 -24.79 -3.99
CA SER A 128 -13.15 -24.71 -2.88
C SER A 128 -11.78 -24.14 -3.22
N GLU A 129 -11.45 -23.99 -4.51
CA GLU A 129 -10.21 -23.38 -4.99
C GLU A 129 -10.34 -21.86 -5.27
N TYR A 130 -11.55 -21.29 -5.11
CA TYR A 130 -11.86 -19.90 -5.41
C TYR A 130 -12.09 -19.09 -4.14
N VAL A 131 -11.90 -17.78 -4.24
CA VAL A 131 -12.24 -16.81 -3.19
C VAL A 131 -13.60 -16.18 -3.47
N PHE A 132 -14.47 -16.19 -2.45
CA PHE A 132 -15.79 -15.56 -2.57
C PHE A 132 -16.19 -14.76 -1.32
N LEU A 133 -16.78 -13.59 -1.51
CA LEU A 133 -17.85 -13.07 -0.66
C LEU A 133 -19.09 -13.95 -0.82
N THR A 134 -19.57 -14.47 0.29
CA THR A 134 -20.79 -15.29 0.35
C THR A 134 -21.99 -14.47 0.78
N ARG A 135 -21.78 -13.47 1.64
CA ARG A 135 -22.82 -12.54 2.08
C ARG A 135 -22.21 -11.25 2.57
N ILE A 136 -22.93 -10.14 2.38
CA ILE A 136 -22.63 -8.84 2.98
C ILE A 136 -23.93 -8.31 3.58
N THR A 137 -23.89 -7.83 4.82
CA THR A 137 -25.04 -7.24 5.50
C THR A 137 -24.66 -5.92 6.14
N THR A 138 -25.58 -4.97 6.16
CA THR A 138 -25.51 -3.76 7.01
C THR A 138 -26.48 -3.91 8.18
N SER A 139 -26.12 -3.37 9.35
CA SER A 139 -26.93 -3.41 10.58
C SER A 139 -26.76 -2.12 11.39
N GLY A 140 -27.61 -1.92 12.41
CA GLY A 140 -27.45 -0.85 13.38
C GLY A 140 -26.34 -1.12 14.40
N ARG A 141 -25.98 -0.08 15.16
CA ARG A 141 -24.89 -0.10 16.16
C ARG A 141 -25.07 -1.20 17.22
N GLU A 142 -26.27 -1.40 17.74
CA GLU A 142 -26.55 -2.41 18.77
C GLU A 142 -26.29 -3.82 18.24
N THR A 143 -26.85 -4.18 17.08
CA THR A 143 -26.62 -5.49 16.45
C THR A 143 -25.15 -5.67 16.05
N PHE A 144 -24.51 -4.63 15.52
CA PHE A 144 -23.09 -4.69 15.16
C PHE A 144 -22.21 -4.98 16.38
N THR A 145 -22.33 -4.17 17.44
CA THR A 145 -21.53 -4.31 18.67
C THR A 145 -21.78 -5.65 19.36
N ALA A 146 -23.04 -6.08 19.48
CA ALA A 146 -23.38 -7.36 20.08
C ALA A 146 -22.74 -8.54 19.32
N THR A 147 -22.84 -8.57 17.99
CA THR A 147 -22.29 -9.67 17.19
C THR A 147 -20.75 -9.67 17.14
N LEU A 148 -20.12 -8.50 17.17
CA LEU A 148 -18.66 -8.39 17.26
C LEU A 148 -18.16 -8.80 18.64
N GLN A 149 -18.84 -8.37 19.72
CA GLN A 149 -18.53 -8.80 21.09
C GLN A 149 -18.69 -10.31 21.28
N ASP A 150 -19.74 -10.91 20.69
CA ASP A 150 -19.92 -12.36 20.69
C ASP A 150 -18.75 -13.05 19.98
N ALA A 151 -18.28 -12.53 18.84
CA ALA A 151 -17.14 -13.11 18.13
C ALA A 151 -15.84 -13.05 18.95
N ILE A 152 -15.56 -11.89 19.56
CA ILE A 152 -14.43 -11.71 20.49
C ILE A 152 -14.50 -12.77 21.60
N TYR A 153 -15.67 -12.94 22.23
CA TYR A 153 -15.87 -13.92 23.30
C TYR A 153 -15.73 -15.38 22.86
N TYR A 154 -16.36 -15.77 21.74
CA TYR A 154 -16.41 -17.18 21.30
C TYR A 154 -15.09 -17.66 20.67
N GLU A 155 -14.36 -16.79 19.98
CA GLU A 155 -13.02 -17.10 19.46
C GLU A 155 -11.94 -17.03 20.56
N GLY A 156 -12.29 -16.55 21.76
CA GLY A 156 -11.35 -16.40 22.86
C GLY A 156 -10.30 -15.32 22.60
N SER A 157 -10.63 -14.34 21.77
CA SER A 157 -9.77 -13.21 21.41
C SER A 157 -10.00 -12.05 22.37
N ASP A 158 -8.98 -11.23 22.60
CA ASP A 158 -9.09 -9.92 23.27
C ASP A 158 -8.62 -8.78 22.36
N ALA A 159 -8.39 -9.09 21.08
CA ALA A 159 -7.81 -8.20 20.10
C ALA A 159 -8.72 -8.00 18.87
N ILE A 160 -8.56 -6.86 18.21
CA ILE A 160 -9.12 -6.58 16.89
C ILE A 160 -7.99 -6.39 15.89
N LEU A 161 -8.15 -6.93 14.68
CA LEU A 161 -7.34 -6.59 13.51
C LEU A 161 -8.11 -5.61 12.62
N LEU A 162 -7.84 -4.32 12.76
CA LEU A 162 -8.42 -3.27 11.93
C LEU A 162 -7.58 -3.03 10.67
N PHE A 163 -8.15 -3.31 9.50
CA PHE A 163 -7.55 -2.96 8.21
C PHE A 163 -8.15 -1.68 7.63
N VAL A 164 -7.28 -0.77 7.15
CA VAL A 164 -7.65 0.46 6.44
C VAL A 164 -7.01 0.43 5.04
N HIS A 165 -7.84 0.23 4.01
CA HIS A 165 -7.34 0.05 2.64
C HIS A 165 -6.81 1.34 1.99
N GLY A 166 -6.05 1.19 0.90
CA GLY A 166 -5.46 2.27 0.10
C GLY A 166 -6.38 2.87 -0.96
N PHE A 167 -5.79 3.64 -1.89
CA PHE A 167 -6.46 4.25 -3.04
C PHE A 167 -6.92 3.20 -4.06
N ASN A 168 -7.99 3.50 -4.81
CA ASN A 168 -8.47 2.66 -5.92
C ASN A 168 -8.80 1.20 -5.50
N VAL A 169 -9.46 1.03 -4.36
CA VAL A 169 -9.91 -0.29 -3.88
C VAL A 169 -11.45 -0.32 -3.88
N LYS A 170 -12.07 -1.36 -4.42
CA LYS A 170 -13.52 -1.53 -4.31
C LYS A 170 -13.89 -2.08 -2.94
N PHE A 171 -15.15 -1.89 -2.54
CA PHE A 171 -15.64 -2.39 -1.25
C PHE A 171 -15.45 -3.91 -1.11
N ASP A 172 -15.87 -4.67 -2.11
CA ASP A 172 -15.74 -6.13 -2.13
C ASP A 172 -14.26 -6.58 -2.07
N ASP A 173 -13.35 -5.89 -2.78
CA ASP A 173 -11.91 -6.18 -2.75
C ASP A 173 -11.31 -5.93 -1.36
N ALA A 174 -11.72 -4.84 -0.69
CA ALA A 174 -11.26 -4.50 0.65
C ALA A 174 -11.72 -5.53 1.71
N LEU A 175 -12.95 -6.05 1.59
CA LEU A 175 -13.48 -7.10 2.46
C LEU A 175 -12.69 -8.41 2.31
N VAL A 176 -12.44 -8.83 1.06
CA VAL A 176 -11.60 -10.01 0.79
C VAL A 176 -10.20 -9.82 1.35
N ARG A 177 -9.60 -8.63 1.15
CA ARG A 177 -8.25 -8.35 1.64
C ARG A 177 -8.17 -8.38 3.17
N ALA A 178 -9.16 -7.83 3.88
CA ALA A 178 -9.22 -7.89 5.33
C ALA A 178 -9.32 -9.34 5.84
N ALA A 179 -10.18 -10.16 5.22
CA ALA A 179 -10.29 -11.58 5.54
C ALA A 179 -8.98 -12.34 5.28
N GLN A 180 -8.35 -12.07 4.14
CA GLN A 180 -7.09 -12.69 3.78
C GLN A 180 -5.98 -12.31 4.75
N LEU A 181 -5.83 -11.04 5.11
CA LEU A 181 -4.81 -10.60 6.08
C LEU A 181 -5.01 -11.29 7.43
N SER A 182 -6.24 -11.41 7.92
CA SER A 182 -6.51 -12.13 9.17
C SER A 182 -6.10 -13.60 9.10
N ASN A 183 -6.45 -14.31 8.02
CA ASN A 183 -6.04 -15.70 7.84
C ASN A 183 -4.51 -15.83 7.65
N ASP A 184 -3.94 -14.98 6.81
CA ASP A 184 -2.53 -14.99 6.41
C ASP A 184 -1.59 -14.45 7.50
N LEU A 185 -2.12 -13.85 8.58
CA LEU A 185 -1.37 -13.46 9.78
C LEU A 185 -1.68 -14.35 10.99
N SER A 186 -2.58 -15.32 10.87
CA SER A 186 -2.87 -16.30 11.92
C SER A 186 -2.00 -17.55 11.70
N ARG A 187 -0.85 -17.66 12.39
CA ARG A 187 0.09 -18.78 12.23
C ARG A 187 0.34 -19.62 13.46
N SER A 188 -0.08 -19.17 14.64
CA SER A 188 0.29 -19.86 15.87
C SER A 188 -0.71 -19.60 16.97
N GLU A 189 -0.97 -20.62 17.78
CA GLU A 189 -1.67 -20.48 19.07
C GLU A 189 -0.92 -19.54 20.05
N THR A 190 0.32 -19.13 19.73
CA THR A 190 1.17 -18.32 20.61
C THR A 190 0.88 -16.82 20.57
N TYR A 191 0.17 -16.31 19.57
CA TYR A 191 -0.26 -14.90 19.56
C TYR A 191 -1.59 -14.76 18.83
N ASP A 192 -2.40 -13.83 19.31
CA ASP A 192 -3.70 -13.50 18.74
C ASP A 192 -3.58 -12.26 17.83
N VAL A 193 -3.93 -12.43 16.55
CA VAL A 193 -3.98 -11.33 15.58
C VAL A 193 -5.22 -10.46 15.78
N GLY A 194 -6.28 -11.01 16.36
CA GLY A 194 -7.56 -10.35 16.63
C GLY A 194 -8.63 -10.59 15.58
N ILE A 195 -9.87 -10.31 15.97
CA ILE A 195 -11.05 -10.42 15.11
C ILE A 195 -10.93 -9.45 13.93
N PRO A 196 -11.10 -9.90 12.67
CA PRO A 196 -10.93 -9.03 11.50
C PRO A 196 -12.03 -7.98 11.40
N VAL A 197 -11.59 -6.73 11.35
CA VAL A 197 -12.41 -5.55 11.15
C VAL A 197 -11.86 -4.74 9.97
N LEU A 198 -12.73 -4.26 9.10
CA LEU A 198 -12.40 -3.39 7.99
C LEU A 198 -12.96 -1.99 8.24
N TYR A 199 -12.15 -0.96 8.03
CA TYR A 199 -12.69 0.36 7.69
C TYR A 199 -12.54 0.62 6.20
N SER A 200 -13.66 0.85 5.52
CA SER A 200 -13.67 1.12 4.08
C SER A 200 -14.17 2.52 3.77
N TRP A 201 -13.31 3.30 3.13
CA TRP A 201 -13.61 4.65 2.66
C TRP A 201 -13.87 4.67 1.15
N PRO A 202 -14.65 5.63 0.61
CA PRO A 202 -15.10 5.65 -0.78
C PRO A 202 -13.99 6.00 -1.78
N SER A 203 -13.08 5.06 -2.03
CA SER A 203 -12.15 5.12 -3.14
C SER A 203 -12.83 4.64 -4.43
N ALA A 204 -12.56 5.31 -5.55
CA ALA A 204 -13.33 5.20 -6.80
C ALA A 204 -13.19 3.85 -7.53
N GLY A 205 -12.12 3.08 -7.30
CA GLY A 205 -11.91 1.82 -8.01
C GLY A 205 -11.57 1.98 -9.51
N GLU A 206 -11.06 3.17 -9.87
CA GLU A 206 -10.61 3.59 -11.19
C GLU A 206 -9.19 4.26 -11.11
N VAL A 207 -8.47 4.34 -12.25
CA VAL A 207 -7.02 4.69 -12.33
C VAL A 207 -6.77 6.00 -13.10
N SER A 208 -7.55 7.06 -12.86
CA SER A 208 -7.28 8.39 -13.42
C SER A 208 -6.65 9.36 -12.41
N ILE A 209 -5.87 10.33 -12.90
CA ILE A 209 -5.26 11.39 -12.07
C ILE A 209 -6.34 12.28 -11.41
N GLU A 210 -7.48 12.47 -12.09
CA GLU A 210 -8.64 13.19 -11.54
C GLU A 210 -9.27 12.43 -10.37
N GLU A 211 -9.43 11.10 -10.50
CA GLU A 211 -9.85 10.25 -9.39
C GLU A 211 -8.84 10.24 -8.25
N TYR A 212 -7.54 10.27 -8.51
CA TYR A 212 -6.52 10.38 -7.46
C TYR A 212 -6.70 11.67 -6.64
N ARG A 213 -6.93 12.81 -7.29
CA ARG A 213 -7.22 14.08 -6.60
C ARG A 213 -8.56 14.01 -5.86
N GLY A 214 -9.59 13.43 -6.46
CA GLY A 214 -10.90 13.22 -5.83
C GLY A 214 -10.81 12.32 -4.59
N ASP A 215 -10.08 11.22 -4.66
CA ASP A 215 -9.88 10.28 -3.56
C ASP A 215 -8.97 10.87 -2.48
N ARG A 216 -8.01 11.74 -2.83
CA ARG A 216 -7.24 12.50 -1.84
C ARG A 216 -8.16 13.36 -0.97
N ASP A 217 -9.09 14.09 -1.58
CA ASP A 217 -10.03 14.94 -0.84
C ASP A 217 -11.06 14.08 -0.05
N ARG A 218 -11.52 12.96 -0.62
CA ARG A 218 -12.38 11.99 0.10
C ARG A 218 -11.68 11.32 1.27
N SER A 219 -10.38 11.02 1.18
CA SER A 219 -9.62 10.37 2.24
C SER A 219 -9.60 11.24 3.51
N ILE A 220 -9.35 12.54 3.36
CA ILE A 220 -9.38 13.50 4.47
C ILE A 220 -10.80 13.60 5.06
N ASN A 221 -11.82 13.67 4.20
CA ASN A 221 -13.22 13.73 4.63
C ASN A 221 -13.74 12.42 5.25
N SER A 222 -13.00 11.32 5.13
CA SER A 222 -13.36 10.03 5.72
C SER A 222 -12.87 9.89 7.17
N ALA A 223 -11.87 10.68 7.57
CA ALA A 223 -11.27 10.60 8.89
C ALA A 223 -12.26 10.72 10.06
N PRO A 224 -13.26 11.64 10.05
CA PRO A 224 -14.24 11.72 11.14
C PRO A 224 -15.11 10.46 11.32
N TYR A 225 -15.37 9.72 10.23
CA TYR A 225 -16.12 8.47 10.31
C TYR A 225 -15.26 7.31 10.80
N LEU A 226 -13.94 7.33 10.51
CA LEU A 226 -13.01 6.38 11.12
C LEU A 226 -12.82 6.66 12.61
N GLU A 227 -12.76 7.94 13.01
CA GLU A 227 -12.78 8.34 14.43
C GLU A 227 -14.04 7.81 15.13
N GLU A 228 -15.24 8.07 14.58
CA GLU A 228 -16.50 7.53 15.13
C GLU A 228 -16.49 5.99 15.22
N PHE A 229 -15.87 5.32 14.25
CA PHE A 229 -15.77 3.86 14.26
C PHE A 229 -14.76 3.35 15.32
N LEU A 230 -13.65 4.06 15.51
CA LEU A 230 -12.69 3.78 16.57
C LEU A 230 -13.32 3.99 17.95
N ASP A 231 -14.05 5.10 18.17
CA ASP A 231 -14.82 5.35 19.40
C ASP A 231 -15.78 4.19 19.71
N LEU A 232 -16.52 3.73 18.70
CA LEU A 232 -17.41 2.58 18.86
C LEU A 232 -16.64 1.32 19.29
N ILE A 233 -15.52 1.02 18.62
CA ILE A 233 -14.72 -0.17 18.92
C ILE A 233 -14.11 -0.09 20.32
N THR A 234 -13.62 1.08 20.73
CA THR A 234 -12.83 1.23 21.97
C THR A 234 -13.72 1.46 23.20
N GLU A 235 -14.93 1.98 23.02
CA GLU A 235 -15.87 2.24 24.12
C GLU A 235 -16.90 1.12 24.33
N ASP A 236 -17.43 0.52 23.25
CA ASP A 236 -18.56 -0.42 23.34
C ASP A 236 -18.14 -1.89 23.36
N LEU A 237 -16.85 -2.20 23.15
CA LEU A 237 -16.33 -3.57 23.14
C LEU A 237 -15.31 -3.80 24.26
N ASP A 238 -15.32 -5.01 24.80
CA ASP A 238 -14.34 -5.50 25.76
C ASP A 238 -13.11 -6.05 25.03
N VAL A 239 -12.28 -5.13 24.53
CA VAL A 239 -10.98 -5.44 23.91
C VAL A 239 -9.83 -4.84 24.72
N SER A 240 -8.70 -5.54 24.72
CA SER A 240 -7.44 -5.12 25.34
C SER A 240 -6.43 -4.62 24.31
N ARG A 241 -6.60 -4.98 23.02
CA ARG A 241 -5.67 -4.64 21.94
C ARG A 241 -6.36 -4.31 20.63
N ILE A 242 -5.81 -3.32 19.92
CA ILE A 242 -6.16 -3.02 18.53
C ILE A 242 -4.90 -3.06 17.68
N ASN A 243 -4.84 -4.05 16.79
CA ASN A 243 -3.84 -4.16 15.72
C ASN A 243 -4.39 -3.44 14.49
N ILE A 244 -3.75 -2.35 14.05
CA ILE A 244 -4.17 -1.56 12.89
C ILE A 244 -3.17 -1.77 11.76
N ILE A 245 -3.63 -2.18 10.58
CA ILE A 245 -2.85 -2.19 9.34
C ILE A 245 -3.45 -1.15 8.40
N ALA A 246 -2.70 -0.11 8.07
CA ALA A 246 -3.12 0.89 7.09
C ALA A 246 -2.21 0.85 5.86
N HIS A 247 -2.83 0.81 4.67
CA HIS A 247 -2.11 0.72 3.40
C HIS A 247 -2.21 2.02 2.60
N SER A 248 -1.11 2.48 2.02
CA SER A 248 -1.10 3.57 1.02
C SER A 248 -1.83 4.82 1.52
N MET A 249 -2.79 5.34 0.74
CA MET A 249 -3.62 6.51 1.08
C MET A 249 -4.50 6.30 2.33
N GLY A 250 -4.77 5.06 2.73
CA GLY A 250 -5.47 4.74 3.99
C GLY A 250 -4.72 5.25 5.22
N ASN A 251 -3.40 5.39 5.15
CA ASN A 251 -2.59 6.00 6.21
C ASN A 251 -2.91 7.48 6.42
N ARG A 252 -3.38 8.21 5.39
CA ARG A 252 -3.84 9.60 5.55
C ARG A 252 -5.12 9.65 6.36
N VAL A 253 -6.06 8.75 6.06
CA VAL A 253 -7.33 8.60 6.79
C VAL A 253 -7.04 8.27 8.25
N LEU A 254 -6.20 7.26 8.48
CA LEU A 254 -5.82 6.82 9.83
C LEU A 254 -5.10 7.91 10.62
N THR A 255 -4.06 8.52 10.05
CA THR A 255 -3.27 9.55 10.75
C THR A 255 -4.16 10.73 11.14
N LYS A 256 -5.07 11.14 10.26
CA LYS A 256 -6.00 12.23 10.55
C LYS A 256 -7.05 11.83 11.60
N ALA A 257 -7.62 10.63 11.51
CA ALA A 257 -8.60 10.14 12.47
C ALA A 257 -7.98 10.00 13.87
N LEU A 258 -6.76 9.47 13.95
CA LEU A 258 -6.04 9.36 15.22
C LEU A 258 -5.68 10.72 15.80
N GLU A 259 -5.37 11.74 14.97
CA GLU A 259 -5.09 13.09 15.46
C GLU A 259 -6.28 13.67 16.22
N ASP A 260 -7.48 13.49 15.67
CA ASP A 260 -8.71 13.95 16.30
C ASP A 260 -9.07 13.06 17.50
N TYR A 261 -9.00 11.74 17.33
CA TYR A 261 -9.23 10.75 18.38
C TYR A 261 -8.31 10.95 19.59
N ALA A 262 -6.99 11.06 19.44
CA ALA A 262 -6.06 11.11 20.58
C ALA A 262 -6.19 12.40 21.42
N ARG A 263 -6.49 13.53 20.78
CA ARG A 263 -6.77 14.81 21.46
C ARG A 263 -7.94 14.65 22.43
N ASP A 264 -8.93 13.91 21.97
CA ASP A 264 -10.19 13.72 22.63
C ASP A 264 -10.16 12.54 23.60
N TYR A 265 -9.40 11.49 23.27
CA TYR A 265 -9.33 10.25 24.00
C TYR A 265 -8.69 10.45 25.37
N LEU A 266 -7.54 11.13 25.40
CA LEU A 266 -6.82 11.46 26.64
C LEU A 266 -7.62 12.34 27.62
N VAL A 267 -8.65 13.03 27.12
CA VAL A 267 -9.51 13.91 27.93
C VAL A 267 -10.78 13.17 28.37
N ARG A 268 -11.26 12.19 27.60
CA ARG A 268 -12.57 11.56 27.77
C ARG A 268 -12.54 10.15 28.36
N HIS A 269 -11.48 9.36 28.20
CA HIS A 269 -11.48 7.95 28.60
C HIS A 269 -10.53 7.66 29.77
N ASP A 270 -11.03 6.90 30.74
CA ASP A 270 -10.30 6.40 31.92
C ASP A 270 -9.70 4.99 31.66
N ARG A 271 -9.61 4.57 30.39
CA ARG A 271 -8.99 3.31 29.96
C ARG A 271 -7.53 3.56 29.64
N ASN A 272 -6.63 2.99 30.43
CA ASN A 272 -5.18 3.06 30.23
C ASN A 272 -4.56 1.67 29.94
N ASP A 273 -5.41 0.71 29.62
CA ASP A 273 -5.13 -0.71 29.42
C ASP A 273 -5.28 -1.14 27.95
N LEU A 274 -5.75 -0.23 27.07
CA LEU A 274 -5.90 -0.51 25.65
C LEU A 274 -4.58 -0.34 24.90
N GLU A 275 -4.10 -1.41 24.29
CA GLU A 275 -2.86 -1.41 23.53
C GLU A 275 -3.11 -1.14 22.04
N PHE A 276 -2.39 -0.17 21.47
CA PHE A 276 -2.39 0.09 20.03
C PHE A 276 -1.13 -0.44 19.37
N ARG A 277 -1.28 -1.32 18.37
CA ARG A 277 -0.18 -1.76 17.48
C ARG A 277 -0.51 -1.31 16.06
N ILE A 278 0.29 -0.44 15.47
CA ILE A 278 -0.03 0.23 14.21
C ILE A 278 1.07 -0.05 13.18
N LEU A 279 0.68 -0.72 12.09
CA LEU A 279 1.53 -1.02 10.95
C LEU A 279 1.15 -0.09 9.81
N LEU A 280 2.02 0.88 9.53
CA LEU A 280 1.88 1.82 8.41
C LEU A 280 2.62 1.25 7.21
N VAL A 281 1.88 0.77 6.21
CA VAL A 281 2.47 0.04 5.08
C VAL A 281 2.32 0.82 3.78
N ALA A 282 3.44 0.99 3.06
CA ALA A 282 3.49 1.74 1.81
C ALA A 282 2.85 3.14 1.94
N ALA A 283 3.01 3.80 3.08
CA ALA A 283 2.21 4.95 3.47
C ALA A 283 2.37 6.17 2.55
N ASP A 284 1.26 6.60 1.93
CA ASP A 284 1.17 7.87 1.19
C ASP A 284 0.86 9.03 2.15
N VAL A 285 1.79 9.28 3.07
CA VAL A 285 1.75 10.43 3.97
C VAL A 285 3.08 11.15 3.85
N GLU A 286 3.07 12.47 3.77
CA GLU A 286 4.30 13.26 3.73
C GLU A 286 5.03 13.14 5.06
N ARG A 287 6.36 12.91 5.01
CA ARG A 287 7.17 12.69 6.22
C ARG A 287 7.05 13.85 7.20
N ASP A 288 6.99 15.08 6.72
CA ASP A 288 6.87 16.28 7.56
C ASP A 288 5.48 16.41 8.20
N VAL A 289 4.42 16.03 7.48
CA VAL A 289 3.05 15.98 8.01
C VAL A 289 2.96 14.94 9.11
N PHE A 290 3.49 13.74 8.87
CA PHE A 290 3.55 12.69 9.88
C PHE A 290 4.40 13.13 11.09
N ALA A 291 5.57 13.73 10.85
CA ALA A 291 6.44 14.25 11.90
C ALA A 291 5.76 15.28 12.81
N ALA A 292 4.96 16.18 12.22
CA ALA A 292 4.18 17.16 12.96
C ALA A 292 3.01 16.54 13.73
N ALA A 293 2.36 15.52 13.17
CA ALA A 293 1.25 14.80 13.80
C ALA A 293 1.70 13.78 14.86
N ASN A 294 2.99 13.41 14.92
CA ASN A 294 3.44 12.26 15.71
C ASN A 294 3.12 12.28 17.21
N GLY A 295 2.98 13.46 17.83
CA GLY A 295 2.59 13.55 19.24
C GLY A 295 1.25 12.85 19.52
N VAL A 296 0.43 12.66 18.49
CA VAL A 296 -0.82 11.90 18.52
C VAL A 296 -0.60 10.42 18.86
N PHE A 297 0.35 9.76 18.20
CA PHE A 297 0.62 8.35 18.41
C PHE A 297 1.32 8.12 19.76
N ASP A 298 2.20 9.04 20.16
CA ASP A 298 2.83 9.02 21.49
C ASP A 298 1.79 9.15 22.61
N ASN A 299 0.75 9.96 22.40
CA ASN A 299 -0.35 10.14 23.34
C ASN A 299 -1.15 8.85 23.56
N LEU A 300 -1.19 7.97 22.56
CA LEU A 300 -1.83 6.64 22.65
C LEU A 300 -0.87 5.55 23.15
N ASP A 301 0.39 5.89 23.44
CA ASP A 301 1.48 4.94 23.72
C ASP A 301 1.58 3.82 22.66
N ALA A 302 1.30 4.16 21.40
CA ALA A 302 1.16 3.17 20.33
C ALA A 302 2.51 2.58 19.91
N ASN A 303 2.53 1.27 19.65
CA ASN A 303 3.62 0.56 18.99
C ASN A 303 3.49 0.75 17.47
N VAL A 304 4.31 1.61 16.88
CA VAL A 304 4.24 1.98 15.45
C VAL A 304 5.37 1.33 14.65
N THR A 305 5.02 0.59 13.61
CA THR A 305 5.97 0.02 12.63
C THR A 305 5.68 0.56 11.24
N ILE A 306 6.70 1.12 10.60
CA ILE A 306 6.63 1.74 9.27
C ILE A 306 7.31 0.82 8.26
N TYR A 307 6.53 0.25 7.35
CA TYR A 307 7.04 -0.51 6.22
C TYR A 307 7.24 0.41 5.02
N THR A 308 8.46 0.42 4.50
CA THR A 308 8.89 1.31 3.43
C THR A 308 9.59 0.55 2.29
N SER A 309 9.47 1.03 1.06
CA SER A 309 10.13 0.43 -0.11
C SER A 309 10.38 1.47 -1.21
N ASP A 310 11.53 1.36 -1.88
CA ASP A 310 11.86 2.18 -3.06
C ASP A 310 11.32 1.62 -4.39
N THR A 311 10.87 0.37 -4.42
CA THR A 311 10.31 -0.25 -5.65
C THR A 311 8.80 -0.12 -5.75
N ASP A 312 8.18 0.59 -4.81
CA ASP A 312 6.74 0.82 -4.76
C ASP A 312 6.31 1.89 -5.78
N ARG A 313 5.78 1.42 -6.92
CA ARG A 313 5.42 2.28 -8.07
C ARG A 313 4.17 3.14 -7.82
N ALA A 314 3.35 2.87 -6.81
CA ALA A 314 2.15 3.67 -6.57
C ALA A 314 2.45 5.00 -5.88
N LEU A 315 3.53 5.09 -5.10
CA LEU A 315 4.02 6.35 -4.54
C LEU A 315 4.58 7.28 -5.63
N TYR A 316 5.01 6.72 -6.77
CA TYR A 316 5.42 7.50 -7.94
C TYR A 316 4.27 8.37 -8.50
N ALA A 317 3.02 7.89 -8.48
CA ALA A 317 1.86 8.70 -8.88
C ALA A 317 1.62 9.89 -7.92
N SER A 318 1.98 9.74 -6.64
CA SER A 318 1.92 10.81 -5.63
C SER A 318 3.03 11.85 -5.82
N ASN A 319 4.23 11.41 -6.22
CA ASN A 319 5.40 12.27 -6.45
C ASN A 319 5.27 13.15 -7.70
N ILE A 320 4.45 12.75 -8.68
CA ILE A 320 4.11 13.58 -9.85
C ILE A 320 3.33 14.84 -9.42
N LEU A 321 2.64 14.82 -8.28
CA LEU A 321 1.79 15.93 -7.82
C LEU A 321 2.37 16.73 -6.65
N ASN A 322 3.29 16.16 -5.86
CA ASN A 322 3.84 16.80 -4.66
C ASN A 322 5.35 16.51 -4.56
N GLN A 323 6.18 17.56 -4.43
CA GLN A 323 7.64 17.49 -4.30
C GLN A 323 8.14 16.98 -2.93
N ALA A 324 7.25 16.44 -2.08
CA ALA A 324 7.55 16.06 -0.69
C ALA A 324 7.75 14.55 -0.54
N LYS A 325 8.76 14.17 0.26
CA LYS A 325 9.11 12.76 0.53
C LYS A 325 8.00 12.03 1.30
N ARG A 326 7.69 10.81 0.87
CA ARG A 326 6.63 9.99 1.48
C ARG A 326 7.16 9.10 2.60
N LEU A 327 6.29 8.76 3.53
CA LEU A 327 6.60 7.89 4.67
C LEU A 327 6.87 6.45 4.21
N GLY A 328 6.17 5.99 3.17
CA GLY A 328 6.34 4.67 2.56
C GLY A 328 7.59 4.52 1.69
N GLU A 329 8.35 5.58 1.41
CA GLU A 329 9.55 5.52 0.56
C GLU A 329 10.82 5.48 1.40
N THR A 330 11.87 4.80 0.94
CA THR A 330 13.17 4.87 1.61
C THR A 330 13.96 6.06 1.14
N ASP A 331 13.74 6.58 -0.08
CA ASP A 331 14.55 7.67 -0.64
C ASP A 331 16.04 7.31 -0.74
N THR A 332 16.34 6.16 -1.35
CA THR A 332 17.71 5.63 -1.51
C THR A 332 18.39 5.47 -0.14
N ASP A 333 17.90 4.51 0.64
CA ASP A 333 18.41 4.15 1.98
C ASP A 333 18.26 5.25 3.04
N LYS A 334 17.44 6.27 2.81
CA LYS A 334 17.20 7.39 3.75
C LYS A 334 15.75 7.41 4.28
N PRO A 335 15.24 6.29 4.82
CA PRO A 335 13.84 6.22 5.20
C PRO A 335 13.54 7.18 6.35
N TYR A 336 12.26 7.42 6.61
CA TYR A 336 11.88 8.10 7.83
C TYR A 336 12.24 7.23 9.05
N ILE A 337 13.06 7.77 9.96
CA ILE A 337 13.46 7.10 11.20
C ILE A 337 13.04 7.98 12.36
N ARG A 338 12.42 7.36 13.37
CA ARG A 338 12.11 8.02 14.63
C ARG A 338 12.77 7.27 15.77
N ASN A 339 13.68 7.95 16.46
CA ASN A 339 14.41 7.41 17.60
C ASN A 339 13.55 7.44 18.88
N ALA A 340 12.53 6.59 18.93
CA ALA A 340 11.66 6.39 20.09
C ALA A 340 11.43 4.89 20.30
N GLN A 341 11.22 4.46 21.56
CA GLN A 341 11.17 3.05 21.92
C GLN A 341 10.08 2.27 21.17
N ASN A 342 8.93 2.90 20.95
CA ASN A 342 7.76 2.26 20.34
C ASN A 342 7.71 2.45 18.81
N TYR A 343 8.81 2.89 18.18
CA TYR A 343 8.87 3.12 16.74
C TYR A 343 9.88 2.21 16.06
N GLN A 344 9.48 1.63 14.94
CA GLN A 344 10.33 0.81 14.09
C GLN A 344 10.14 1.19 12.62
N THR A 345 11.23 1.24 11.87
CA THR A 345 11.22 1.40 10.42
C THR A 345 11.80 0.15 9.78
N ILE A 346 11.04 -0.46 8.88
CA ILE A 346 11.38 -1.71 8.19
C ILE A 346 11.38 -1.46 6.68
N ASP A 347 12.55 -1.57 6.10
CA ASP A 347 12.77 -1.47 4.67
C ASP A 347 12.52 -2.83 3.98
N ALA A 348 11.46 -2.86 3.18
CA ALA A 348 11.00 -4.00 2.42
C ALA A 348 11.60 -4.07 1.00
N THR A 349 12.40 -3.08 0.57
CA THR A 349 12.91 -2.93 -0.82
C THR A 349 13.49 -4.22 -1.39
N ALA A 350 14.20 -5.01 -0.57
CA ALA A 350 14.86 -6.25 -0.99
C ALA A 350 13.90 -7.39 -1.40
N VAL A 351 12.64 -7.35 -0.97
CA VAL A 351 11.63 -8.39 -1.23
C VAL A 351 10.44 -7.88 -2.04
N THR A 352 10.30 -6.56 -2.19
CA THR A 352 9.31 -5.91 -3.05
C THR A 352 9.75 -5.97 -4.52
N THR A 353 9.76 -7.18 -5.10
CA THR A 353 10.04 -7.36 -6.53
C THR A 353 8.74 -7.27 -7.34
N GLN A 354 8.82 -6.78 -8.58
CA GLN A 354 7.68 -6.71 -9.53
C GLN A 354 7.16 -8.11 -9.95
N LEU A 355 7.85 -9.18 -9.56
CA LEU A 355 7.50 -10.57 -9.90
C LEU A 355 6.21 -11.06 -9.23
N PHE A 356 5.75 -10.39 -8.16
CA PHE A 356 4.56 -10.76 -7.38
C PHE A 356 3.44 -9.69 -7.43
N GLY A 357 3.49 -8.75 -8.38
CA GLY A 357 2.51 -7.67 -8.54
C GLY A 357 3.17 -6.31 -8.86
N THR A 358 2.43 -5.20 -8.73
CA THR A 358 2.93 -3.83 -8.99
C THR A 358 4.05 -3.35 -8.04
N GLY A 359 4.49 -4.19 -7.09
CA GLY A 359 5.38 -3.80 -6.01
C GLY A 359 4.70 -3.02 -4.88
N HIS A 360 3.38 -2.74 -4.98
CA HIS A 360 2.59 -1.98 -3.99
C HIS A 360 1.71 -2.86 -3.08
N ASN A 361 1.47 -4.12 -3.47
CA ASN A 361 0.69 -5.12 -2.71
C ASN A 361 1.57 -6.09 -1.91
N TYR A 362 2.85 -5.75 -1.72
CA TYR A 362 3.81 -6.64 -1.04
C TYR A 362 3.40 -6.98 0.40
N TYR A 363 2.65 -6.10 1.05
CA TYR A 363 2.15 -6.30 2.41
C TYR A 363 1.20 -7.50 2.53
N SER A 364 0.57 -7.88 1.44
CA SER A 364 -0.42 -8.95 1.40
C SER A 364 0.01 -10.13 0.55
N ASP A 365 0.91 -9.90 -0.42
CA ASP A 365 1.23 -10.91 -1.44
C ASP A 365 2.66 -11.46 -1.28
N ASN A 366 3.47 -10.87 -0.38
CA ASN A 366 4.83 -11.35 -0.10
C ASN A 366 4.88 -12.12 1.24
N PRO A 367 5.17 -13.43 1.23
CA PRO A 367 5.23 -14.25 2.44
C PRO A 367 6.24 -13.77 3.49
N THR A 368 7.36 -13.17 3.07
CA THR A 368 8.39 -12.66 4.00
C THR A 368 7.89 -11.41 4.73
N ILE A 369 7.15 -10.53 4.04
CA ILE A 369 6.56 -9.35 4.67
C ILE A 369 5.41 -9.74 5.57
N LEU A 370 4.50 -10.62 5.14
CA LEU A 370 3.45 -11.17 5.99
C LEU A 370 4.04 -11.79 7.25
N TRP A 371 5.14 -12.54 7.13
CA TRP A 371 5.83 -13.11 8.27
C TRP A 371 6.41 -12.06 9.23
N ASP A 372 7.05 -11.01 8.71
CA ASP A 372 7.58 -9.96 9.56
C ASP A 372 6.48 -9.12 10.23
N MET A 373 5.38 -8.85 9.52
CA MET A 373 4.18 -8.19 10.08
C MET A 373 3.58 -9.03 11.21
N MET A 374 3.49 -10.34 11.00
CA MET A 374 3.04 -11.29 11.98
C MET A 374 3.93 -11.29 13.24
N CYS A 375 5.26 -11.30 13.07
CA CYS A 375 6.19 -11.24 14.18
C CYS A 375 6.19 -9.87 14.88
N THR A 376 5.91 -8.79 14.15
CA THR A 376 5.69 -7.45 14.69
C THR A 376 4.44 -7.42 15.57
N ILE A 377 3.34 -7.97 15.07
CA ILE A 377 2.09 -8.13 15.84
C ILE A 377 2.32 -9.04 17.03
N GLY A 378 3.16 -10.07 16.94
CA GLY A 378 3.55 -10.92 18.07
C GLY A 378 4.61 -10.33 19.01
N GLU A 379 4.97 -9.04 18.88
CA GLU A 379 6.02 -8.35 19.66
C GLU A 379 7.39 -9.04 19.66
N THR A 380 7.68 -9.81 18.62
CA THR A 380 9.02 -10.34 18.45
C THR A 380 9.98 -9.19 18.21
N ARG A 381 11.05 -9.14 18.99
CA ARG A 381 12.03 -8.08 18.89
C ARG A 381 12.68 -8.11 17.49
N PRO A 382 12.96 -6.96 16.86
CA PRO A 382 13.51 -6.91 15.51
C PRO A 382 14.75 -7.78 15.28
N GLN A 383 15.64 -7.86 16.28
CA GLN A 383 16.85 -8.67 16.23
C GLN A 383 16.61 -10.19 16.19
N ASP A 384 15.44 -10.65 16.59
CA ASP A 384 15.06 -12.06 16.58
C ASP A 384 14.32 -12.42 15.26
N ARG A 385 13.87 -11.42 14.49
CA ARG A 385 13.17 -11.56 13.19
C ARG A 385 14.16 -11.70 12.02
N ALA A 386 13.65 -12.01 10.83
CA ALA A 386 14.38 -12.12 9.56
C ALA A 386 14.84 -10.76 8.98
N LEU A 387 15.44 -9.94 9.84
CA LEU A 387 15.84 -8.57 9.57
C LEU A 387 17.35 -8.38 9.78
N GLU A 388 17.90 -7.43 9.05
CA GLU A 388 19.24 -6.91 9.27
C GLU A 388 19.21 -5.44 9.67
N ILE A 389 20.25 -4.98 10.35
CA ILE A 389 20.41 -3.56 10.70
C ILE A 389 21.04 -2.85 9.50
N ALA A 390 20.31 -1.88 8.97
CA ALA A 390 20.79 -0.93 7.98
C ALA A 390 21.04 0.44 8.64
N ARG A 391 21.70 1.35 7.91
CA ARG A 391 22.09 2.67 8.41
C ARG A 391 21.65 3.73 7.44
N TYR A 392 21.08 4.81 7.96
CA TYR A 392 20.57 5.92 7.16
C TYR A 392 21.61 6.41 6.14
N GLY A 393 21.23 6.42 4.86
CA GLY A 393 22.07 6.80 3.73
C GLY A 393 23.31 5.92 3.53
N GLY A 394 23.35 4.72 4.10
CA GLY A 394 24.53 3.85 4.11
C GLY A 394 25.69 4.39 4.95
N LEU A 395 25.46 5.41 5.78
CA LEU A 395 26.51 6.09 6.54
C LEU A 395 26.93 5.25 7.76
N PRO A 396 28.24 5.13 8.08
CA PRO A 396 28.69 4.38 9.25
C PRO A 396 28.06 4.85 10.57
N ASP A 397 27.88 6.16 10.70
CA ASP A 397 27.28 6.82 11.87
C ASP A 397 25.79 7.19 11.65
N GLY A 398 25.17 6.68 10.58
CA GLY A 398 23.75 6.93 10.32
C GLY A 398 22.85 6.29 11.39
N ASP A 399 21.67 6.88 11.59
CA ASP A 399 20.67 6.30 12.47
C ASP A 399 20.32 4.87 12.00
N PRO A 400 20.27 3.89 12.92
CA PRO A 400 19.97 2.51 12.56
C PRO A 400 18.49 2.33 12.24
N TYR A 401 18.21 1.52 11.24
CA TYR A 401 16.87 1.00 10.94
C TYR A 401 16.97 -0.47 10.54
N TYR A 402 15.83 -1.12 10.28
CA TYR A 402 15.80 -2.53 9.91
C TYR A 402 15.48 -2.72 8.44
N ARG A 403 16.05 -3.74 7.83
CA ARG A 403 15.79 -4.14 6.45
C ARG A 403 15.45 -5.62 6.39
N VAL A 404 14.50 -5.98 5.55
CA VAL A 404 14.14 -7.38 5.31
C VAL A 404 15.29 -8.10 4.62
N ASN A 405 15.72 -9.23 5.19
CA ASN A 405 16.76 -10.05 4.59
C ASN A 405 16.12 -11.23 3.82
N SER A 406 16.08 -11.12 2.50
CA SER A 406 15.48 -12.13 1.60
C SER A 406 16.24 -13.47 1.58
N MET A 407 17.47 -13.51 2.08
CA MET A 407 18.29 -14.71 2.16
C MET A 407 18.01 -15.55 3.41
N ILE A 408 17.24 -15.01 4.37
CA ILE A 408 16.89 -15.71 5.60
C ILE A 408 15.43 -16.15 5.53
N ALA A 409 15.21 -17.46 5.48
CA ALA A 409 13.87 -18.02 5.49
C ALA A 409 13.25 -17.94 6.91
N PRO A 410 12.03 -17.40 7.06
CA PRO A 410 11.21 -17.54 8.26
C PRO A 410 11.09 -19.00 8.76
N GLN A 411 11.19 -19.24 10.08
CA GLN A 411 10.67 -20.50 10.66
C GLN A 411 9.28 -20.29 11.24
N THR A 412 8.36 -21.17 10.87
CA THR A 412 6.90 -21.05 10.99
C THR A 412 6.29 -20.90 12.38
N GLU A 413 7.01 -21.18 13.47
CA GLU A 413 6.40 -21.33 14.81
C GLU A 413 6.94 -20.40 15.91
N ALA A 414 8.09 -19.74 15.72
CA ALA A 414 8.74 -19.01 16.84
C ALA A 414 9.24 -17.61 16.49
N CYS A 415 9.01 -17.11 15.27
CA CYS A 415 9.61 -15.85 14.82
C CYS A 415 11.14 -15.82 14.97
N THR A 416 11.80 -16.99 15.06
CA THR A 416 13.25 -17.12 15.29
C THR A 416 14.03 -17.36 14.00
N LEU A 417 15.20 -16.73 13.90
CA LEU A 417 16.17 -16.93 12.82
C LEU A 417 16.78 -18.34 12.78
N HIS A 418 16.84 -18.98 11.60
CA HIS A 418 17.82 -20.03 11.32
C HIS A 418 18.83 -19.53 10.28
N ARG A 419 20.09 -19.29 10.70
CA ARG A 419 21.19 -19.03 9.77
C ARG A 419 21.70 -20.36 9.21
N SER A 420 21.41 -20.68 7.96
CA SER A 420 22.11 -21.73 7.23
C SER A 420 23.55 -21.27 6.93
N ALA A 421 24.46 -21.57 7.85
CA ALA A 421 25.92 -21.57 7.71
C ALA A 421 26.61 -20.26 7.24
N PHE A 422 27.21 -19.54 8.19
CA PHE A 422 28.53 -18.92 8.00
C PHE A 422 29.47 -19.44 9.11
N PRO A 423 30.75 -19.71 8.81
CA PRO A 423 31.67 -20.25 9.80
C PRO A 423 31.82 -19.26 10.93
N ALA A 424 31.71 -19.75 12.16
CA ALA A 424 32.08 -19.00 13.36
C ALA A 424 33.49 -18.44 13.16
N GLY A 425 33.59 -17.13 12.97
CA GLY A 425 34.83 -16.46 12.66
C GLY A 425 34.74 -14.98 13.00
N GLY A 426 34.88 -14.66 14.28
CA GLY A 426 35.44 -13.36 14.68
C GLY A 426 34.49 -12.34 15.29
N LEU A 427 33.59 -12.73 16.19
CA LEU A 427 33.22 -11.84 17.30
C LEU A 427 33.24 -12.69 18.57
N ALA A 428 34.25 -12.48 19.39
CA ALA A 428 34.36 -13.11 20.69
C ALA A 428 33.19 -12.61 21.56
N VAL A 429 32.26 -13.51 21.83
CA VAL A 429 31.27 -13.36 22.90
C VAL A 429 32.03 -13.56 24.20
N ALA A 430 32.16 -12.51 25.00
CA ALA A 430 32.57 -12.67 26.40
C ALA A 430 31.43 -13.37 27.15
N GLU A 431 31.74 -14.50 27.79
CA GLU A 431 30.83 -15.23 28.67
C GLU A 431 30.40 -14.36 29.87
N PRO A 432 29.19 -14.58 30.42
CA PRO A 432 28.72 -13.81 31.56
C PRO A 432 29.41 -14.29 32.84
N GLU A 433 30.17 -13.41 33.48
CA GLU A 433 30.55 -13.60 34.88
C GLU A 433 29.38 -13.21 35.79
N ASP A 434 29.10 -14.15 36.70
CA ASP A 434 28.22 -14.04 37.86
C ASP A 434 28.52 -12.78 38.69
N ALA A 435 27.55 -11.87 38.78
CA ALA A 435 27.63 -10.73 39.71
C ALA A 435 26.23 -10.31 40.20
N SER A 436 26.07 -10.44 41.51
CA SER A 436 24.95 -10.01 42.35
C SER A 436 24.37 -8.62 42.02
N ALA A 437 23.04 -8.53 42.13
CA ALA A 437 22.25 -7.30 42.00
C ALA A 437 22.77 -6.13 42.86
N PRO A 438 22.85 -4.90 42.33
CA PRO A 438 23.08 -3.71 43.14
C PRO A 438 21.75 -3.07 43.60
N GLU A 439 21.76 -2.55 44.83
CA GLU A 439 20.71 -1.73 45.47
C GLU A 439 20.35 -0.47 44.65
N PRO A 440 19.12 0.08 44.81
CA PRO A 440 18.68 1.22 44.03
C PRO A 440 19.34 2.52 44.51
N ALA A 441 19.88 3.29 43.56
CA ALA A 441 20.49 4.60 43.82
C ALA A 441 19.44 5.68 44.15
N PRO A 442 19.78 6.70 44.97
CA PRO A 442 18.84 7.73 45.40
C PRO A 442 18.53 8.74 44.27
N ARG A 443 17.29 9.23 44.26
CA ARG A 443 16.79 10.26 43.34
C ARG A 443 17.66 11.51 43.39
N ARG A 444 18.19 11.94 42.22
CA ARG A 444 18.91 13.22 42.09
C ARG A 444 17.92 14.39 42.00
N ASP A 445 18.22 15.39 42.81
CA ASP A 445 17.60 16.70 42.88
C ASP A 445 17.77 17.48 41.56
N ARG A 446 16.71 18.19 41.16
CA ARG A 446 16.66 19.05 39.97
C ARG A 446 17.40 20.35 40.28
N SER A 447 18.62 20.52 39.76
CA SER A 447 19.28 21.83 39.74
C SER A 447 19.92 22.12 38.39
N LEU A 448 19.27 23.04 37.66
CA LEU A 448 19.79 24.04 36.71
C LEU A 448 20.86 23.59 35.71
N ALA A 449 20.41 23.27 34.48
CA ALA A 449 21.27 23.24 33.30
C ALA A 449 21.66 24.67 32.87
N PRO A 450 22.88 24.90 32.35
CA PRO A 450 23.30 26.20 31.81
C PRO A 450 22.66 26.49 30.44
N PRO A 451 22.53 27.77 30.04
CA PRO A 451 21.90 28.15 28.78
C PRO A 451 22.78 27.80 27.57
N PRO A 452 22.16 27.59 26.39
CA PRO A 452 22.88 27.23 25.16
C PRO A 452 23.72 28.41 24.62
N PRO A 453 24.80 28.13 23.87
CA PRO A 453 25.64 29.15 23.25
C PRO A 453 24.91 29.88 22.10
N PRO A 454 25.28 31.15 21.81
CA PRO A 454 24.65 31.94 20.76
C PRO A 454 25.00 31.41 19.34
N PRO A 455 24.09 31.60 18.36
CA PRO A 455 24.25 31.08 17.01
C PRO A 455 25.36 31.81 16.24
N GLU A 456 26.07 31.06 15.39
CA GLU A 456 27.12 31.59 14.51
C GLU A 456 26.54 32.46 13.38
N PRO A 457 27.31 33.43 12.83
CA PRO A 457 26.85 34.34 11.80
C PRO A 457 26.66 33.62 10.45
N VAL A 458 25.48 33.79 9.86
CA VAL A 458 25.12 33.26 8.55
C VAL A 458 25.96 33.98 7.47
N ALA A 459 26.63 33.22 6.62
CA ALA A 459 27.27 33.74 5.41
C ALA A 459 26.21 34.35 4.47
N GLU A 460 26.49 35.53 3.92
CA GLU A 460 25.64 36.21 2.93
C GLU A 460 25.38 35.27 1.73
N MET A 461 24.12 34.90 1.56
CA MET A 461 23.65 34.19 0.37
C MET A 461 23.63 35.15 -0.83
N GLU A 462 24.09 34.65 -1.98
CA GLU A 462 23.90 35.31 -3.27
C GLU A 462 22.40 35.57 -3.52
N PRO A 463 22.03 36.66 -4.22
CA PRO A 463 20.64 37.04 -4.39
C PRO A 463 19.87 35.94 -5.14
N MET A 464 18.86 35.39 -4.46
CA MET A 464 17.92 34.43 -5.02
C MET A 464 17.22 35.02 -6.25
N ALA A 465 17.20 34.24 -7.33
CA ALA A 465 16.34 34.47 -8.48
C ALA A 465 14.85 34.43 -8.06
N ASP A 466 14.02 35.18 -8.78
CA ASP A 466 12.58 35.34 -8.59
C ASP A 466 11.85 33.98 -8.51
N PRO A 467 11.01 33.68 -7.48
CA PRO A 467 10.42 32.36 -7.28
C PRO A 467 9.29 31.97 -8.24
N GLN A 468 9.03 32.69 -9.33
CA GLN A 468 7.81 32.53 -10.14
C GLN A 468 7.95 31.78 -11.47
N SER A 469 9.01 31.00 -11.72
CA SER A 469 9.02 30.11 -12.89
C SER A 469 9.95 28.92 -12.70
N LEU A 470 9.63 28.02 -11.75
CA LEU A 470 10.29 26.71 -11.73
C LEU A 470 9.81 25.89 -12.93
N PRO A 471 10.71 25.32 -13.75
CA PRO A 471 10.29 24.51 -14.89
C PRO A 471 9.50 23.29 -14.41
N LEU A 472 8.34 23.06 -15.03
CA LEU A 472 7.55 21.86 -14.84
C LEU A 472 8.25 20.70 -15.56
N GLU A 473 8.70 19.69 -14.82
CA GLU A 473 9.36 18.51 -15.38
C GLU A 473 8.37 17.34 -15.49
N THR A 474 8.34 16.67 -16.64
CA THR A 474 7.51 15.48 -16.90
C THR A 474 8.36 14.39 -17.53
N THR A 475 8.35 13.19 -16.94
CA THR A 475 9.15 12.05 -17.42
C THR A 475 8.27 10.87 -17.81
N PHE A 476 8.54 10.25 -18.96
CA PHE A 476 7.93 8.99 -19.35
C PHE A 476 8.99 8.00 -19.88
N TYR A 477 8.68 6.71 -19.79
CA TYR A 477 9.62 5.64 -20.13
C TYR A 477 9.32 5.04 -21.50
N VAL A 478 10.37 4.85 -22.30
CA VAL A 478 10.28 4.39 -23.68
C VAL A 478 10.44 2.88 -23.73
N VAL A 479 9.43 2.20 -24.24
CA VAL A 479 9.44 0.73 -24.40
C VAL A 479 10.29 0.33 -25.61
N ASP A 480 10.18 1.07 -26.70
CA ASP A 480 10.90 0.82 -27.95
C ASP A 480 11.21 2.15 -28.65
N TYR A 481 12.50 2.45 -28.80
CA TYR A 481 13.00 3.65 -29.47
C TYR A 481 12.93 3.57 -31.01
N GLU A 482 12.74 2.37 -31.57
CA GLU A 482 12.58 2.16 -33.01
C GLU A 482 11.12 2.35 -33.47
N ALA A 483 10.17 2.24 -32.54
CA ALA A 483 8.77 2.51 -32.79
C ALA A 483 8.55 3.99 -33.17
N VAL A 484 7.76 4.21 -34.23
CA VAL A 484 7.37 5.56 -34.69
C VAL A 484 6.00 5.97 -34.12
N ASP A 485 5.45 5.16 -33.22
CA ASP A 485 4.12 5.34 -32.65
C ASP A 485 4.21 6.04 -31.28
N LEU A 486 3.64 7.24 -31.19
CA LEU A 486 3.54 8.01 -29.94
C LEU A 486 2.19 7.82 -29.24
N THR A 487 1.28 7.01 -29.78
CA THR A 487 -0.04 6.73 -29.17
C THR A 487 0.07 6.34 -27.68
N PRO A 488 1.04 5.51 -27.23
CA PRO A 488 1.18 5.17 -25.81
C PRO A 488 1.55 6.35 -24.90
N TYR A 489 2.15 7.41 -25.45
CA TYR A 489 2.67 8.57 -24.70
C TYR A 489 1.78 9.80 -24.85
N GLU A 490 0.79 9.76 -25.74
CA GLU A 490 -0.04 10.92 -26.10
C GLU A 490 -0.74 11.55 -24.89
N ALA A 491 -1.19 10.74 -23.92
CA ALA A 491 -1.79 11.25 -22.69
C ALA A 491 -0.82 12.14 -21.89
N VAL A 492 0.44 11.73 -21.76
CA VAL A 492 1.49 12.50 -21.07
C VAL A 492 1.84 13.75 -21.87
N LEU A 493 1.93 13.66 -23.20
CA LEU A 493 2.23 14.81 -24.05
C LEU A 493 1.08 15.85 -24.05
N ARG A 494 -0.17 15.41 -23.95
CA ARG A 494 -1.35 16.29 -23.81
C ARG A 494 -1.38 16.98 -22.45
N GLN A 495 -1.01 16.28 -21.38
CA GLN A 495 -0.88 16.87 -20.04
C GLN A 495 0.08 18.07 -20.01
N VAL A 496 1.16 18.03 -20.80
CA VAL A 496 2.09 19.16 -20.93
C VAL A 496 1.43 20.39 -21.56
N LEU A 497 0.48 20.20 -22.47
CA LEU A 497 -0.26 21.28 -23.15
C LEU A 497 -1.42 21.83 -22.32
N ASP A 498 -2.05 20.99 -21.50
CA ASP A 498 -3.27 21.32 -20.74
C ASP A 498 -3.00 22.18 -19.49
N SER A 499 -1.77 22.69 -19.32
CA SER A 499 -1.39 23.61 -18.23
C SER A 499 -2.09 24.98 -18.31
N GLY A 500 -2.64 25.36 -19.47
CA GLY A 500 -3.41 26.60 -19.65
C GLY A 500 -2.56 27.88 -19.72
N GLU A 501 -1.24 27.75 -19.58
CA GLU A 501 -0.25 28.83 -19.64
C GLU A 501 0.48 28.83 -20.99
N THR A 502 1.11 29.97 -21.36
CA THR A 502 1.85 30.02 -22.63
C THR A 502 3.24 29.41 -22.44
N ILE A 503 3.55 28.34 -23.18
CA ILE A 503 4.87 27.70 -23.16
C ILE A 503 5.92 28.67 -23.73
N GLU A 504 6.82 29.16 -22.88
CA GLU A 504 7.96 30.01 -23.27
C GLU A 504 9.14 29.18 -23.76
N SER A 505 9.43 28.07 -23.09
CA SER A 505 10.44 27.10 -23.53
C SER A 505 10.07 25.68 -23.13
N LEU A 506 10.44 24.71 -23.97
CA LEU A 506 10.19 23.30 -23.79
C LEU A 506 11.45 22.51 -24.20
N THR A 507 12.09 21.85 -23.24
CA THR A 507 13.27 21.00 -23.49
C THR A 507 12.87 19.54 -23.44
N ILE A 508 13.20 18.77 -24.49
CA ILE A 508 12.95 17.33 -24.58
C ILE A 508 14.29 16.62 -24.56
N SER A 509 14.55 15.88 -23.48
CA SER A 509 15.79 15.13 -23.25
C SER A 509 15.49 13.63 -23.27
N ALA A 510 16.05 12.89 -24.23
CA ALA A 510 15.86 11.45 -24.36
C ALA A 510 17.13 10.67 -23.96
N TYR A 511 16.95 9.60 -23.20
CA TYR A 511 17.99 8.76 -22.60
C TYR A 511 17.72 7.28 -22.90
N ASN A 512 18.77 6.49 -23.06
CA ASN A 512 18.70 5.06 -23.32
C ASN A 512 19.41 4.28 -22.22
N ASP A 513 19.13 2.98 -22.17
CA ASP A 513 19.89 2.06 -21.34
C ASP A 513 21.17 1.60 -22.02
N THR A 514 21.96 0.83 -21.28
CA THR A 514 23.26 0.31 -21.71
C THR A 514 23.16 -0.95 -22.58
N ALA A 515 21.96 -1.40 -22.97
CA ALA A 515 21.76 -2.64 -23.74
C ALA A 515 22.23 -2.54 -25.20
N GLY A 516 22.30 -1.31 -25.73
CA GLY A 516 22.68 -1.00 -27.10
C GLY A 516 24.17 -0.73 -27.29
N LEU A 517 24.50 -0.11 -28.43
CA LEU A 517 25.81 0.48 -28.67
C LEU A 517 25.67 2.00 -28.47
N ASP A 518 26.53 2.62 -27.65
CA ASP A 518 26.46 4.06 -27.30
C ASP A 518 26.23 5.00 -28.51
N ALA A 519 26.93 4.78 -29.62
CA ALA A 519 26.76 5.58 -30.84
C ALA A 519 25.39 5.41 -31.51
N GLU A 520 24.79 4.23 -31.42
CA GLU A 520 23.46 3.90 -31.97
C GLU A 520 22.35 4.39 -31.02
N SER A 521 22.52 4.21 -29.71
CA SER A 521 21.67 4.74 -28.64
C SER A 521 21.52 6.26 -28.74
N ARG A 522 22.60 6.98 -29.07
CA ARG A 522 22.55 8.43 -29.28
C ARG A 522 21.73 8.83 -30.50
N VAL A 523 21.78 8.06 -31.59
CA VAL A 523 20.97 8.31 -32.79
C VAL A 523 19.48 8.02 -32.52
N GLN A 524 19.19 6.93 -31.81
CA GLN A 524 17.84 6.51 -31.44
C GLN A 524 17.15 7.55 -30.52
N THR A 525 17.83 7.99 -29.47
CA THR A 525 17.30 9.00 -28.53
C THR A 525 17.08 10.35 -29.21
N VAL A 526 18.00 10.82 -30.07
CA VAL A 526 17.80 12.06 -30.86
C VAL A 526 16.59 11.92 -31.79
N ARG A 527 16.43 10.79 -32.47
CA ARG A 527 15.30 10.56 -33.39
C ARG A 527 13.98 10.61 -32.64
N PHE A 528 13.89 9.97 -31.49
CA PHE A 528 12.67 9.92 -30.70
C PHE A 528 12.34 11.26 -30.05
N ALA A 529 13.33 12.00 -29.54
CA ALA A 529 13.14 13.37 -29.07
C ALA A 529 12.57 14.28 -30.18
N ASN A 530 13.00 14.08 -31.43
CA ASN A 530 12.45 14.81 -32.58
C ASN A 530 11.00 14.38 -32.92
N LEU A 531 10.63 13.11 -32.75
CA LEU A 531 9.23 12.68 -32.91
C LEU A 531 8.33 13.37 -31.89
N VAL A 532 8.77 13.44 -30.63
CA VAL A 532 8.05 14.14 -29.56
C VAL A 532 7.94 15.64 -29.85
N ARG A 533 9.03 16.28 -30.33
CA ARG A 533 9.00 17.67 -30.80
C ARG A 533 7.97 17.89 -31.89
N ASP A 534 7.97 17.04 -32.91
CA ASP A 534 7.08 17.19 -34.06
C ASP A 534 5.61 17.01 -33.65
N TRP A 535 5.34 16.16 -32.65
CA TRP A 535 4.02 16.06 -32.02
C TRP A 535 3.60 17.36 -31.32
N PHE A 536 4.48 18.00 -30.54
CA PHE A 536 4.18 19.28 -29.89
C PHE A 536 3.96 20.42 -30.90
N ILE A 537 4.75 20.46 -31.98
CA ILE A 537 4.55 21.42 -33.08
C ILE A 537 3.18 21.21 -33.73
N ALA A 538 2.79 19.96 -33.98
CA ALA A 538 1.49 19.63 -34.55
C ALA A 538 0.32 20.00 -33.62
N ASN A 539 0.56 20.08 -32.31
CA ASN A 539 -0.44 20.44 -31.30
C ASN A 539 -0.31 21.90 -30.82
N GLY A 540 0.41 22.76 -31.55
CA GLY A 540 0.33 24.22 -31.40
C GLY A 540 1.48 24.89 -30.65
N VAL A 541 2.52 24.16 -30.24
CA VAL A 541 3.73 24.74 -29.64
C VAL A 541 4.63 25.33 -30.73
N ALA A 542 5.13 26.55 -30.53
CA ALA A 542 6.01 27.19 -31.49
C ALA A 542 7.34 26.41 -31.62
N PRO A 543 7.81 26.07 -32.84
CA PRO A 543 9.07 25.34 -33.02
C PRO A 543 10.29 26.04 -32.38
N SER A 544 10.25 27.38 -32.29
CA SER A 544 11.30 28.18 -31.65
C SER A 544 11.36 28.05 -30.13
N ALA A 545 10.30 27.55 -29.50
CA ALA A 545 10.25 27.30 -28.05
C ALA A 545 10.78 25.91 -27.69
N ILE A 546 10.97 25.01 -28.66
CA ILE A 546 11.31 23.61 -28.38
C ILE A 546 12.79 23.32 -28.64
N THR A 547 13.48 22.77 -27.64
CA THR A 547 14.84 22.24 -27.75
C THR A 547 14.82 20.72 -27.58
N THR A 548 15.52 19.97 -28.44
CA THR A 548 15.65 18.51 -28.32
C THR A 548 17.09 18.10 -28.06
N VAL A 549 17.29 17.17 -27.14
CA VAL A 549 18.60 16.58 -26.80
C VAL A 549 18.45 15.07 -26.69
N GLY A 550 19.37 14.32 -27.32
CA GLY A 550 19.49 12.87 -27.14
C GLY A 550 20.81 12.55 -26.45
N TYR A 551 20.73 11.98 -25.26
CA TYR A 551 21.88 11.66 -24.41
C TYR A 551 22.43 10.26 -24.69
N GLY A 552 21.68 9.39 -25.35
CA GLY A 552 22.07 7.98 -25.48
C GLY A 552 22.19 7.35 -24.10
N GLU A 553 23.31 6.68 -23.83
CA GLU A 553 23.55 5.94 -22.58
C GLU A 553 24.19 6.82 -21.49
N GLN A 554 24.27 8.13 -21.73
CA GLN A 554 24.80 9.10 -20.77
C GLN A 554 23.74 9.49 -19.76
N ASP A 555 24.16 9.80 -18.53
CA ASP A 555 23.27 10.28 -17.46
C ASP A 555 22.16 9.27 -17.13
N LEU A 556 22.60 8.05 -16.78
CA LEU A 556 21.73 6.94 -16.40
C LEU A 556 20.95 7.29 -15.13
N ALA A 557 19.65 6.98 -15.12
CA ALA A 557 18.82 7.09 -13.92
C ALA A 557 19.19 6.02 -12.88
N VAL A 558 19.72 4.88 -13.34
CA VAL A 558 20.27 3.78 -12.55
C VAL A 558 21.60 3.39 -13.17
N GLU A 559 22.69 3.48 -12.41
CA GLU A 559 24.00 3.03 -12.89
C GLU A 559 23.96 1.53 -13.24
N THR A 560 24.36 1.18 -14.46
CA THR A 560 24.38 -0.19 -14.97
C THR A 560 25.68 -0.47 -15.73
N GLU A 561 26.08 -1.75 -15.78
CA GLU A 561 27.18 -2.21 -16.64
C GLU A 561 26.75 -2.22 -18.13
N ASP A 562 27.72 -2.16 -19.05
CA ASP A 562 27.48 -2.28 -20.48
C ASP A 562 26.72 -3.57 -20.84
N GLY A 563 25.71 -3.46 -21.71
CA GLY A 563 24.87 -4.56 -22.17
C GLY A 563 23.64 -4.86 -21.30
N VAL A 564 23.36 -4.06 -20.27
CA VAL A 564 22.21 -4.27 -19.38
C VAL A 564 20.96 -3.54 -19.89
N ASP A 565 19.86 -4.30 -20.04
CA ASP A 565 18.50 -3.78 -20.27
C ASP A 565 17.97 -3.18 -18.96
N GLN A 566 17.74 -1.86 -18.96
CA GLN A 566 17.23 -1.13 -17.81
C GLN A 566 16.19 -0.10 -18.23
N GLN A 567 14.91 -0.46 -18.07
CA GLN A 567 13.77 0.36 -18.49
C GLN A 567 13.76 1.77 -17.86
N LEU A 568 14.32 1.97 -16.66
CA LEU A 568 14.40 3.29 -16.04
C LEU A 568 15.39 4.24 -16.75
N ASN A 569 16.41 3.68 -17.41
CA ASN A 569 17.36 4.44 -18.21
C ASN A 569 16.77 4.84 -19.57
N ARG A 570 15.85 4.02 -20.12
CA ARG A 570 15.06 4.35 -21.32
C ARG A 570 13.94 5.34 -21.00
N ARG A 571 14.26 6.63 -20.91
CA ARG A 571 13.31 7.68 -20.52
C ARG A 571 13.39 8.92 -21.40
N VAL A 572 12.30 9.66 -21.47
CA VAL A 572 12.24 11.01 -22.01
C VAL A 572 11.78 11.95 -20.91
N VAL A 573 12.56 13.00 -20.68
CA VAL A 573 12.29 14.08 -19.74
C VAL A 573 11.89 15.31 -20.54
N ILE A 574 10.78 15.93 -20.18
CA ILE A 574 10.26 17.16 -20.77
C ILE A 574 10.26 18.23 -19.69
N GLU A 575 11.05 19.28 -19.88
CA GLU A 575 11.09 20.45 -19.00
C GLU A 575 10.35 21.59 -19.68
N VAL A 576 9.40 22.22 -18.99
CA VAL A 576 8.59 23.30 -19.53
C VAL A 576 8.68 24.53 -18.66
N VAL A 577 8.99 25.67 -19.28
CA VAL A 577 8.87 26.99 -18.66
C VAL A 577 7.67 27.66 -19.30
N SER A 578 6.69 28.02 -18.45
CA SER A 578 5.44 28.68 -18.83
C SER A 578 5.32 30.03 -18.11
N ASN A 579 4.44 30.90 -18.61
CA ASN A 579 4.13 32.23 -18.09
C ASN A 579 2.62 32.47 -18.00
#